data_AF-A0A972Q8W7-F1
#
_entry.id   AF-A0A972Q8W7-F1
#
_cell.length_a   1.000
_cell.length_b   1.000
_cell.length_c   1.000
_cell.angle_alpha   90.00
_cell.angle_beta   90.00
_cell.angle_gamma   90.00
#
_symmetry.space_group_name_H-M   'P 1'
#
loop_
_entity.id
_entity.type
_entity.pdbx_description
1 polymer ?
#
loop_
_entity_poly.entity_id
_entity_poly.type
_entity_poly.pdbx_seq_one_letter_code
_entity_poly.pdbx_strand_id
1 'polypeptide(L)'
;MYEVLISHEAEKQYRKLDRNTKRRINNSITNISKEPLTSRHTKKLWGKLEGNYRYAIGDIRIVYEADNKNKIVKIKAIKSRGDVYK
;
A
#
# COMPACT_ATOMS: atom_id res chain seq x y z
N MET A 1 5.58 -2.17 15.49
CA MET A 1 4.37 -2.36 14.68
C MET A 1 3.70 -1.02 14.53
N TYR A 2 3.29 -0.68 13.31
CA TYR A 2 2.66 0.57 12.93
C TYR A 2 1.14 0.38 12.87
N GLU A 3 0.39 1.39 13.28
CA GLU A 3 -1.05 1.46 13.04
C GLU A 3 -1.29 1.68 11.55
N VAL A 4 -2.25 0.94 10.97
CA VAL A 4 -2.57 1.07 9.55
C VAL A 4 -3.92 1.75 9.38
N LEU A 5 -3.90 2.91 8.74
CA LEU A 5 -5.10 3.65 8.35
C LEU A 5 -5.32 3.48 6.86
N ILE A 6 -6.53 3.10 6.46
CA ILE A 6 -6.91 2.90 5.07
C ILE A 6 -7.80 4.05 4.63
N SER A 7 -7.40 4.76 3.57
CA SER A 7 -8.24 5.81 2.97
C SER A 7 -9.52 5.23 2.38
N HIS A 8 -10.56 6.06 2.29
CA HIS A 8 -11.85 5.66 1.75
C HIS A 8 -11.74 5.15 0.30
N GLU A 9 -10.90 5.79 -0.52
CA GLU A 9 -10.64 5.39 -1.90
C GLU A 9 -9.96 4.02 -1.97
N ALA A 10 -8.95 3.77 -1.14
CA ALA A 10 -8.27 2.49 -1.07
C ALA A 10 -9.23 1.38 -0.61
N GLU A 11 -10.07 1.66 0.38
CA GLU A 11 -11.09 0.72 0.86
C GLU A 11 -12.09 0.38 -0.25
N LYS A 12 -12.59 1.38 -0.98
CA LYS A 12 -13.53 1.18 -2.10
C LYS A 12 -12.93 0.29 -3.18
N GLN A 13 -11.64 0.45 -3.50
CA GLN A 13 -10.94 -0.42 -4.44
C GLN A 13 -10.78 -1.82 -3.88
N TYR A 14 -10.31 -1.95 -2.62
CA TYR A 14 -10.14 -3.23 -1.94
C TYR A 14 -11.43 -4.06 -1.94
N ARG A 15 -12.57 -3.43 -1.66
CA ARG A 15 -13.88 -4.12 -1.60
C ARG A 15 -14.26 -4.79 -2.93
N LYS A 16 -13.87 -4.23 -4.07
CA LYS A 16 -14.15 -4.76 -5.41
C LYS A 16 -13.31 -5.98 -5.81
N LEU A 17 -12.25 -6.26 -5.06
CA LEU A 17 -11.29 -7.32 -5.42
C LEU A 17 -11.81 -8.71 -5.06
N ASP A 18 -11.32 -9.71 -5.79
CA ASP A 18 -11.59 -11.12 -5.49
C ASP A 18 -10.93 -11.57 -4.18
N ARG A 19 -11.36 -12.72 -3.67
CA ARG A 19 -10.92 -13.26 -2.38
C ARG A 19 -9.41 -13.53 -2.33
N ASN A 20 -8.81 -14.02 -3.41
CA ASN A 20 -7.38 -14.35 -3.45
C ASN A 20 -6.55 -13.06 -3.44
N THR A 21 -6.98 -12.05 -4.18
CA THR A 21 -6.37 -10.73 -4.16
C THR A 21 -6.44 -10.08 -2.78
N LYS A 22 -7.62 -10.07 -2.15
CA LYS A 22 -7.80 -9.53 -0.79
C LYS A 22 -6.84 -10.19 0.21
N ARG A 23 -6.69 -11.53 0.15
CA ARG A 23 -5.75 -12.27 0.99
C ARG A 23 -4.30 -11.79 0.80
N ARG A 24 -3.86 -11.61 -0.44
CA ARG A 24 -2.49 -11.12 -0.75
C ARG A 24 -2.27 -9.70 -0.23
N ILE A 25 -3.28 -8.84 -0.33
CA ILE A 25 -3.23 -7.47 0.19
C ILE A 25 -3.13 -7.48 1.72
N ASN A 26 -3.96 -8.28 2.41
CA ASN A 26 -3.93 -8.35 3.88
C ASN A 26 -2.57 -8.81 4.40
N ASN A 27 -1.97 -9.83 3.79
CA ASN A 27 -0.62 -10.27 4.14
C ASN A 27 0.41 -9.16 3.93
N SER A 28 0.25 -8.37 2.88
CA SER A 28 1.15 -7.27 2.57
C SER A 28 0.98 -6.10 3.52
N ILE A 29 -0.25 -5.76 3.91
CA ILE A 29 -0.55 -4.76 4.94
C ILE A 29 0.10 -5.17 6.27
N THR A 30 0.01 -6.45 6.66
CA THR A 30 0.70 -6.97 7.85
C THR A 30 2.23 -6.84 7.74
N ASN A 31 2.80 -7.04 6.57
CA ASN A 31 4.24 -6.84 6.37
C ASN A 31 4.62 -5.36 6.44
N ILE A 32 3.85 -4.49 5.80
CA ILE A 32 4.04 -3.03 5.83
C ILE A 32 3.92 -2.50 7.26
N SER A 33 2.99 -3.03 8.06
CA SER A 33 2.83 -2.59 9.45
C SER A 33 3.99 -3.01 10.36
N LYS A 34 4.75 -4.04 10.00
CA LYS A 34 5.96 -4.43 10.72
C LYS A 34 7.15 -3.60 10.25
N GLU A 35 7.32 -3.53 8.94
CA GLU A 35 8.51 -2.99 8.28
C GLU A 35 8.13 -2.17 7.04
N PRO A 36 7.65 -0.92 7.23
CA PRO A 36 7.12 -0.12 6.13
C PRO A 36 8.19 0.37 5.15
N LEU A 37 9.48 0.36 5.51
CA LEU A 37 10.53 0.99 4.70
C LEU A 37 11.56 0.01 4.13
N THR A 38 11.70 -1.16 4.73
CA THR A 38 12.82 -2.10 4.48
C THR A 38 12.43 -3.30 3.61
N SER A 39 11.15 -3.50 3.32
CA SER A 39 10.72 -4.62 2.48
C SER A 39 11.27 -4.53 1.05
N ARG A 40 11.70 -5.66 0.49
CA ARG A 40 12.13 -5.78 -0.92
C ARG A 40 11.05 -5.36 -1.93
N HIS A 41 9.79 -5.40 -1.52
CA HIS A 41 8.65 -5.01 -2.34
C HIS A 41 8.38 -3.49 -2.30
N THR A 42 9.00 -2.78 -1.35
CA THR A 42 8.84 -1.36 -1.13
C THR A 42 9.81 -0.56 -2.00
N LYS A 43 9.30 0.49 -2.65
CA LYS A 43 10.13 1.54 -3.25
C LYS A 43 9.59 2.91 -2.85
N LYS A 44 10.48 3.84 -2.52
CA LYS A 44 10.14 5.25 -2.36
C LYS A 44 9.71 5.83 -3.71
N LEU A 45 8.62 6.60 -3.72
CA LEU A 45 8.14 7.31 -4.90
C LEU A 45 8.77 8.71 -4.95
N TRP A 46 8.84 9.25 -6.16
CA TRP A 46 9.49 10.53 -6.46
C TRP A 46 8.54 11.44 -7.27
N GLY A 47 8.91 12.72 -7.40
CA GLY A 47 8.13 13.71 -8.14
C GLY A 47 6.82 14.08 -7.43
N LYS A 48 5.70 14.11 -8.15
CA LYS A 48 4.38 14.47 -7.58
C LYS A 48 3.90 13.58 -6.43
N LEU A 49 4.51 12.40 -6.26
CA LEU A 49 4.19 11.43 -5.20
C LEU A 49 5.31 11.31 -4.16
N GLU A 50 6.24 12.26 -4.13
CA GLU A 50 7.29 12.32 -3.12
C GLU A 50 6.70 12.27 -1.69
N GLY A 51 7.40 11.58 -0.80
CA GLY A 51 6.92 11.26 0.56
C GLY A 51 6.10 9.97 0.65
N ASN A 52 5.65 9.41 -0.47
CA ASN A 52 4.96 8.12 -0.51
C ASN A 52 5.89 6.96 -0.86
N TYR A 53 5.41 5.76 -0.55
CA TYR A 53 6.02 4.47 -0.83
C TYR A 53 5.06 3.62 -1.64
N ARG A 54 5.63 2.68 -2.40
CA ARG A 54 4.88 1.69 -3.18
C ARG A 54 5.33 0.29 -2.79
N TYR A 55 4.38 -0.52 -2.33
CA TYR A 55 4.56 -1.96 -2.13
C TYR A 55 3.99 -2.73 -3.32
N ALA A 56 4.80 -3.54 -3.99
CA ALA A 56 4.42 -4.27 -5.21
C ALA A 56 4.21 -5.78 -4.96
N ILE A 57 3.03 -6.29 -5.34
CA ILE A 57 2.62 -7.69 -5.13
C ILE A 57 2.08 -8.25 -6.46
N GLY A 58 2.95 -8.81 -7.28
CA GLY A 58 2.61 -9.18 -8.66
C GLY A 58 2.04 -7.97 -9.41
N ASP A 59 0.76 -8.05 -9.80
CA ASP A 59 0.07 -6.98 -10.52
C ASP A 59 -0.61 -5.94 -9.63
N ILE A 60 -0.42 -5.97 -8.32
CA ILE A 60 -1.04 -5.01 -7.41
C ILE A 60 0.02 -4.07 -6.84
N ARG A 61 -0.33 -2.79 -6.75
CA ARG A 61 0.47 -1.74 -6.13
C ARG A 61 -0.32 -1.14 -4.98
N ILE A 62 0.27 -1.14 -3.80
CA ILE A 62 -0.23 -0.43 -2.63
C ILE A 62 0.61 0.83 -2.49
N VAL A 63 -0.02 2.00 -2.57
CA VAL A 63 0.62 3.29 -2.32
C VAL A 63 0.29 3.70 -0.90
N TYR A 64 1.32 4.05 -0.12
CA TYR A 64 1.16 4.42 1.27
C TYR A 64 2.18 5.45 1.71
N GLU A 65 1.87 6.11 2.80
CA GLU A 65 2.74 7.04 3.51
C GLU A 65 3.10 6.42 4.85
N ALA A 66 4.36 6.55 5.29
CA ALA A 66 4.82 6.03 6.57
C ALA A 66 5.28 7.20 7.45
N ASP A 67 4.58 7.39 8.56
CA ASP A 67 4.92 8.34 9.61
C ASP A 67 5.65 7.58 10.73
N ASN A 68 6.98 7.65 10.70
CA ASN A 68 7.82 7.00 11.70
C ASN A 68 7.69 7.63 13.09
N LYS A 69 7.30 8.90 13.19
CA LYS A 69 7.17 9.60 14.47
C LYS A 69 5.95 9.09 15.23
N ASN A 70 4.82 9.00 14.54
CA ASN A 70 3.56 8.53 15.12
C ASN A 70 3.36 7.01 15.00
N LYS A 71 4.28 6.30 14.32
CA LYS A 71 4.15 4.88 13.97
C LYS A 71 2.85 4.58 13.22
N ILE A 72 2.51 5.43 12.24
CA ILE A 72 1.31 5.30 11.42
C ILE A 72 1.70 5.01 9.98
N VAL A 73 1.01 4.08 9.35
CA VAL A 73 1.02 3.86 7.90
C VAL A 73 -0.34 4.23 7.34
N LYS A 74 -0.38 5.17 6.40
CA LYS A 74 -1.61 5.57 5.70
C LYS A 74 -1.62 4.96 4.30
N ILE A 75 -2.49 3.98 4.08
CA ILE A 75 -2.74 3.41 2.74
C ILE A 75 -3.58 4.39 1.93
N LYS A 76 -2.96 5.01 0.93
CA LYS A 76 -3.57 6.02 0.06
C LYS A 76 -4.29 5.41 -1.14
N ALA A 77 -3.77 4.32 -1.69
CA ALA A 77 -4.38 3.67 -2.85
C ALA A 77 -3.98 2.20 -2.97
N ILE A 78 -4.91 1.39 -3.49
CA ILE A 78 -4.65 0.02 -3.95
C ILE A 78 -5.04 -0.01 -5.43
N LYS A 79 -4.06 -0.24 -6.30
CA LYS A 79 -4.24 -0.21 -7.76
C LYS A 79 -3.73 -1.48 -8.41
N SER A 80 -4.40 -1.89 -9.48
CA SER A 80 -3.86 -2.91 -10.40
C SER A 80 -2.75 -2.30 -11.27
N ARG A 81 -1.90 -3.13 -11.88
CA ARG A 81 -0.81 -2.73 -12.77
C ARG A 81 -1.33 -2.01 -14.01
N GLY A 82 -2.51 -2.41 -14.50
CA GLY A 82 -3.16 -1.83 -15.67
C GLY A 82 -3.81 -0.48 -15.42
N ASP A 83 -4.34 -0.24 -14.22
CA ASP A 83 -5.00 1.03 -13.84
C ASP A 83 -4.04 2.18 -13.53
N VAL A 84 -2.73 1.95 -13.59
CA VAL A 84 -1.73 3.03 -13.40
C VAL A 84 -1.46 3.79 -14.70
N TYR A 85 -1.81 3.21 -15.86
CA TYR A 85 -1.52 3.78 -17.19
C TYR A 85 -2.78 4.07 -18.01
N LYS A 86 -3.96 4.10 -17.38
CA LYS A 86 -5.18 4.65 -17.97
C LYS A 86 -5.51 6.00 -17.35
#